data_AF-A0A387BKV3-F1
#
_entry.id   AF-A0A387BKV3-F1
#
_cell.length_a   1.000
_cell.length_b   1.000
_cell.length_c   1.000
_cell.angle_alpha   90.00
_cell.angle_beta   90.00
_cell.angle_gamma   90.00
#
_symmetry.space_group_name_H-M   'P 1'
#
loop_
_entity.id
_entity.type
_entity.pdbx_description
1 polymer ?
#
loop_
_entity_poly.entity_id
_entity_poly.type
_entity_poly.pdbx_seq_one_letter_code
_entity_poly.pdbx_strand_id
1 'polypeptide(L)'
;MAMEHSSPASLGIDEAAITAFADAVDKKGLGVHGLVIARHGRVATEGWWHPYQPDEPHMMFSVSKAFTSMAVGLAISEGLLALDEPTHAIFPEFREIPGQTVRHLLTMTTGHDSDLWDVLQSLPERDGVELFFESPAEYPPGTHFVYSTASTYVLAAAVVRRSGQSLTEFLDERLFGPLGWPTPHWERDRRGLEHGGTGLKLTTRQLAQFGQLLLQRGEWEGRQLVPAEWIDQASAHQVRNPWFGSHESEIGYGFQLWRSSHGFRADGMCGQFAVVIPELDLVVATTSGSPDANRILELIWRELLPGVEAGHEVLGDVDGELFALSGRRVPEPRLEAADAAAEDSLDGTRFGLPGTPIGVDGLAVTFADDAVTLELSGPGVSQGGGSAQLIAGRTEWVYGTFPSSPLESLRDVPVAARAGWLNGALELHLQFVGTPFRWLWRLIPDGPEGPQLTTRFHPDLGLPSHLDTLLTVGQ
;
A
#
# COMPACT_ATOMS: atom_id res chain seq x y z
N MET A 1 14.22 16.37 -6.16
CA MET A 1 15.20 16.30 -5.04
C MET A 1 14.47 15.92 -3.76
N ALA A 2 15.18 15.60 -2.67
CA ALA A 2 14.54 15.33 -1.36
C ALA A 2 13.97 16.63 -0.76
N MET A 3 12.88 16.55 0.01
CA MET A 3 12.37 17.70 0.77
C MET A 3 13.39 18.08 1.87
N GLU A 4 13.55 19.37 2.12
CA GLU A 4 14.41 19.85 3.20
C GLU A 4 13.84 19.49 4.57
N HIS A 5 14.70 19.33 5.58
CA HIS A 5 14.28 19.06 6.95
C HIS A 5 14.24 20.35 7.78
N SER A 6 13.33 20.42 8.74
CA SER A 6 13.38 21.47 9.76
C SER A 6 12.76 21.01 11.09
N SER A 7 13.20 21.59 12.21
CA SER A 7 12.64 21.23 13.51
C SER A 7 11.12 21.48 13.56
N PRO A 8 10.35 20.66 14.29
CA PRO A 8 8.91 20.87 14.45
C PRO A 8 8.57 22.28 14.96
N ALA A 9 9.36 22.80 15.91
CA ALA A 9 9.16 24.14 16.47
C ALA A 9 9.29 25.24 15.40
N SER A 10 10.30 25.16 14.52
CA SER A 10 10.46 26.10 13.39
C SER A 10 9.26 26.05 12.43
N LEU A 11 8.62 24.89 12.31
CA LEU A 11 7.40 24.69 11.52
C LEU A 11 6.11 24.87 12.32
N GLY A 12 6.13 25.34 13.57
CA GLY A 12 4.92 25.55 14.37
C GLY A 12 4.16 24.25 14.67
N ILE A 13 4.87 23.16 14.89
CA ILE A 13 4.35 21.84 15.28
C ILE A 13 4.91 21.48 16.65
N ASP A 14 4.03 21.17 17.60
CA ASP A 14 4.41 20.68 18.92
C ASP A 14 4.93 19.23 18.84
N GLU A 15 6.18 19.00 19.26
CA GLU A 15 6.80 17.68 19.37
C GLU A 15 5.99 16.73 20.26
N ALA A 16 5.30 17.26 21.28
CA ALA A 16 4.43 16.47 22.15
C ALA A 16 3.22 15.91 21.40
N ALA A 17 2.68 16.62 20.41
CA ALA A 17 1.57 16.16 19.57
C ALA A 17 2.02 15.07 18.60
N ILE A 18 3.22 15.22 18.00
CA ILE A 18 3.85 14.16 17.19
C ILE A 18 4.05 12.89 18.04
N THR A 19 4.57 13.04 19.25
CA THR A 19 4.78 11.92 20.18
C THR A 19 3.46 11.27 20.60
N ALA A 20 2.43 12.08 20.92
CA ALA A 20 1.12 11.58 21.30
C ALA A 20 0.46 10.77 20.19
N PHE A 21 0.57 11.21 18.93
CA PHE A 21 0.12 10.45 17.78
C PHE A 21 0.86 9.11 17.66
N ALA A 22 2.19 9.13 17.71
CA ALA A 22 3.02 7.92 17.62
C ALA A 22 2.72 6.93 18.76
N ASP A 23 2.56 7.40 20.00
CA ASP A 23 2.19 6.58 21.14
C ASP A 23 0.79 5.99 21.02
N ALA A 24 -0.16 6.76 20.45
CA ALA A 24 -1.53 6.31 20.26
C ALA A 24 -1.63 5.21 19.20
N VAL A 25 -0.88 5.30 18.09
CA VAL A 25 -0.85 4.23 17.08
C VAL A 25 -0.23 2.94 17.64
N ASP A 26 0.82 3.07 18.47
CA ASP A 26 1.48 1.95 19.15
C ASP A 26 0.54 1.26 20.14
N LYS A 27 -0.07 2.05 21.03
CA LYS A 27 -1.00 1.55 22.05
C LYS A 27 -2.20 0.83 21.44
N LYS A 28 -2.63 1.24 20.24
CA LYS A 28 -3.73 0.64 19.50
C LYS A 28 -3.31 -0.54 18.63
N GLY A 29 -2.00 -0.76 18.44
CA GLY A 29 -1.49 -1.84 17.61
C GLY A 29 -1.87 -1.69 16.14
N LEU A 30 -1.94 -0.47 15.62
CA LEU A 30 -2.40 -0.20 14.25
C LEU A 30 -1.37 -0.60 13.18
N GLY A 31 -0.17 -1.05 13.56
CA GLY A 31 0.82 -1.52 12.60
C GLY A 31 1.24 -0.42 11.62
N VAL A 32 1.50 0.79 12.11
CA VAL A 32 2.17 1.82 11.29
C VAL A 32 3.60 1.36 11.02
N HIS A 33 4.03 1.46 9.76
CA HIS A 33 5.33 1.00 9.27
C HIS A 33 6.27 2.18 9.03
N GLY A 34 5.74 3.26 8.46
CA GLY A 34 6.46 4.50 8.23
C GLY A 34 5.56 5.71 8.40
N LEU A 35 6.13 6.81 8.88
CA LEU A 35 5.49 8.11 9.05
C LEU A 35 6.41 9.20 8.51
N VAL A 36 5.85 10.14 7.76
CA VAL A 36 6.48 11.41 7.42
C VAL A 36 5.46 12.53 7.67
N ILE A 37 5.86 13.55 8.43
CA ILE A 37 5.07 14.77 8.63
C ILE A 37 5.85 15.92 8.03
N ALA A 38 5.26 16.60 7.06
CA ALA A 38 5.85 17.74 6.38
C ALA A 38 4.91 18.94 6.45
N ARG A 39 5.48 20.13 6.61
CA ARG A 39 4.75 21.39 6.65
C ARG A 39 5.56 22.49 5.98
N HIS A 40 4.92 23.38 5.25
CA HIS A 40 5.62 24.46 4.53
C HIS A 40 6.71 23.95 3.57
N GLY A 41 6.49 22.80 2.94
CA GLY A 41 7.47 22.18 2.03
C GLY A 41 8.66 21.50 2.71
N ARG A 42 8.69 21.42 4.05
CA ARG A 42 9.80 20.86 4.84
C ARG A 42 9.34 19.71 5.74
N VAL A 43 10.22 18.75 5.99
CA VAL A 43 9.96 17.58 6.83
C VAL A 43 10.27 17.91 8.30
N ALA A 44 9.24 17.79 9.16
CA ALA A 44 9.36 17.96 10.60
C ALA A 44 9.82 16.69 11.32
N THR A 45 9.28 15.55 10.88
CA THR A 45 9.62 14.24 11.41
C THR A 45 9.47 13.18 10.32
N GLU A 46 10.34 12.18 10.42
CA GLU A 46 10.19 10.91 9.71
C GLU A 46 10.62 9.78 10.64
N GLY A 47 9.95 8.63 10.53
CA GLY A 47 10.20 7.49 11.39
C GLY A 47 9.65 6.21 10.81
N TRP A 48 10.36 5.11 11.06
CA TRP A 48 9.99 3.77 10.62
C TRP A 48 9.96 2.83 11.81
N TRP A 49 8.90 2.06 11.89
CA TRP A 49 8.72 1.06 12.92
C TRP A 49 9.50 -0.18 12.51
N HIS A 50 10.54 -0.53 13.27
CA HIS A 50 11.34 -1.70 12.98
C HIS A 50 10.45 -2.96 12.87
N PRO A 51 10.63 -3.82 11.84
CA PRO A 51 11.77 -3.90 10.91
C PRO A 51 11.63 -3.13 9.59
N TYR A 52 10.67 -2.22 9.45
CA TYR A 52 10.53 -1.44 8.22
C TYR A 52 11.64 -0.39 8.09
N GLN A 53 12.08 -0.13 6.86
CA GLN A 53 13.23 0.71 6.55
C GLN A 53 12.84 1.90 5.66
N PRO A 54 13.60 3.00 5.72
CA PRO A 54 13.26 4.24 5.00
C PRO A 54 13.25 4.15 3.48
N ASP A 55 14.15 3.33 2.93
CA ASP A 55 14.39 3.27 1.48
C ASP A 55 13.71 2.05 0.83
N GLU A 56 12.91 1.30 1.58
CA GLU A 56 12.16 0.15 1.10
C GLU A 56 10.82 0.61 0.48
N PRO A 57 10.58 0.39 -0.83
CA PRO A 57 9.31 0.71 -1.45
C PRO A 57 8.17 -0.13 -0.86
N HIS A 58 7.10 0.53 -0.45
CA HIS A 58 5.92 -0.09 0.11
C HIS A 58 4.79 -0.17 -0.93
N MET A 59 4.01 -1.25 -0.88
CA MET A 59 2.77 -1.39 -1.65
C MET A 59 1.80 -0.27 -1.31
N MET A 60 1.31 0.43 -2.33
CA MET A 60 0.46 1.63 -2.20
C MET A 60 -1.04 1.34 -2.30
N PHE A 61 -1.44 0.16 -2.80
CA PHE A 61 -2.83 -0.16 -3.15
C PHE A 61 -3.50 0.99 -3.91
N SER A 62 -4.66 1.45 -3.43
CA SER A 62 -5.49 2.45 -4.07
C SER A 62 -4.90 3.86 -4.12
N VAL A 63 -3.80 4.15 -3.43
CA VAL A 63 -3.04 5.38 -3.71
C VAL A 63 -2.60 5.44 -5.18
N SER A 64 -2.38 4.29 -5.83
CA SER A 64 -2.06 4.19 -7.26
C SER A 64 -3.08 4.93 -8.15
N LYS A 65 -4.36 4.95 -7.75
CA LYS A 65 -5.43 5.67 -8.46
C LYS A 65 -5.14 7.17 -8.55
N ALA A 66 -4.63 7.78 -7.48
CA ALA A 66 -4.27 9.19 -7.50
C ALA A 66 -3.22 9.49 -8.57
N PHE A 67 -2.24 8.59 -8.78
CA PHE A 67 -1.25 8.73 -9.85
C PHE A 67 -1.83 8.52 -11.24
N THR A 68 -2.72 7.54 -11.44
CA THR A 68 -3.46 7.39 -12.71
C THR A 68 -4.30 8.63 -13.01
N SER A 69 -4.95 9.22 -12.01
CA SER A 69 -5.67 10.49 -12.16
C SER A 69 -4.75 11.64 -12.58
N MET A 70 -3.53 11.73 -12.04
CA MET A 70 -2.55 12.72 -12.51
C MET A 70 -2.17 12.49 -13.97
N ALA A 71 -1.97 11.23 -14.38
CA ALA A 71 -1.68 10.89 -15.78
C ALA A 71 -2.82 11.31 -16.72
N VAL A 72 -4.08 11.12 -16.31
CA VAL A 72 -5.25 11.57 -17.07
C VAL A 72 -5.30 13.10 -17.17
N GLY A 73 -5.06 13.82 -16.07
CA GLY A 73 -4.99 15.28 -16.07
C GLY A 73 -3.91 15.84 -17.00
N LEU A 74 -2.73 15.22 -16.98
CA LEU A 74 -1.63 15.54 -17.88
C LEU A 74 -2.01 15.27 -19.33
N ALA A 75 -2.57 14.10 -19.64
CA ALA A 75 -3.03 13.75 -20.98
C ALA A 75 -4.12 14.71 -21.48
N ILE A 76 -5.02 15.19 -20.61
CA ILE A 76 -6.01 16.21 -20.96
C ILE A 76 -5.32 17.54 -21.29
N SER A 77 -4.35 17.97 -20.47
CA SER A 77 -3.61 19.21 -20.71
C SER A 77 -2.79 19.20 -22.00
N GLU A 78 -2.37 18.02 -22.45
CA GLU A 78 -1.67 17.78 -23.71
C GLU A 78 -2.62 17.58 -24.91
N GLY A 79 -3.94 17.63 -24.69
CA GLY A 79 -4.95 17.43 -25.73
C GLY A 79 -5.08 15.99 -26.22
N LEU A 80 -4.54 15.02 -25.48
CA LEU A 80 -4.62 13.58 -25.79
C LEU A 80 -5.94 12.94 -25.36
N LEU A 81 -6.57 13.51 -24.33
CA LEU A 81 -7.87 13.13 -23.80
C LEU A 81 -8.72 14.38 -23.56
N ALA A 82 -10.04 14.21 -23.44
CA ALA A 82 -10.90 15.23 -22.85
C ALA A 82 -11.73 14.66 -21.70
N LEU A 83 -12.01 15.49 -20.69
CA LEU A 83 -12.73 15.07 -19.49
C LEU A 83 -14.12 14.49 -19.80
N ASP A 84 -14.84 15.07 -20.77
CA ASP A 84 -16.16 14.62 -21.20
C ASP A 84 -16.11 13.81 -22.51
N GLU A 85 -14.94 13.31 -22.89
CA GLU A 85 -14.78 12.43 -24.04
C GLU A 85 -15.55 11.11 -23.81
N PRO A 86 -16.41 10.69 -24.76
CA PRO A 86 -17.08 9.40 -24.68
C PRO A 86 -16.06 8.25 -24.65
N THR A 87 -16.24 7.27 -23.78
CA THR A 87 -15.31 6.12 -23.70
C THR A 87 -15.26 5.33 -25.01
N HIS A 88 -16.38 5.26 -25.74
CA HIS A 88 -16.44 4.63 -27.06
C HIS A 88 -15.65 5.38 -28.15
N ALA A 89 -15.36 6.69 -27.99
CA ALA A 89 -14.47 7.41 -28.90
C ALA A 89 -13.00 7.03 -28.70
N ILE A 90 -12.65 6.54 -27.51
CA ILE A 90 -11.31 6.03 -27.17
C ILE A 90 -11.20 4.56 -27.59
N PHE A 91 -12.21 3.76 -27.29
CA PHE A 91 -12.27 2.31 -27.56
C PHE A 91 -13.45 1.93 -28.48
N PRO A 92 -13.43 2.32 -29.76
CA PRO A 92 -14.54 2.07 -30.70
C PRO A 92 -14.76 0.59 -31.03
N GLU A 93 -13.78 -0.28 -30.76
CA GLU A 93 -13.88 -1.72 -30.97
C GLU A 93 -14.70 -2.44 -29.89
N PHE A 94 -14.86 -1.83 -28.70
CA PHE A 94 -15.58 -2.44 -27.59
C PHE A 94 -17.03 -1.99 -27.55
N ARG A 95 -17.85 -2.79 -26.84
CA ARG A 95 -19.27 -2.49 -26.62
C ARG A 95 -19.41 -1.09 -26.01
N GLU A 96 -20.25 -0.26 -26.63
CA GLU A 96 -20.57 1.06 -26.09
C GLU A 96 -21.39 0.93 -24.80
N ILE A 97 -21.00 1.69 -23.77
CA ILE A 97 -21.83 2.02 -22.62
C ILE A 97 -22.39 3.43 -22.86
N PRO A 98 -23.67 3.58 -23.24
CA PRO A 98 -24.20 4.87 -23.70
C PRO A 98 -24.03 5.99 -22.68
N GLY A 99 -23.42 7.11 -23.10
CA GLY A 99 -23.22 8.29 -22.27
C GLY A 99 -22.07 8.20 -21.26
N GLN A 100 -21.31 7.10 -21.23
CA GLN A 100 -20.13 6.98 -20.36
C GLN A 100 -18.97 7.82 -20.91
N THR A 101 -18.24 8.51 -20.03
CA THR A 101 -17.14 9.42 -20.38
C THR A 101 -15.94 9.19 -19.46
N VAL A 102 -14.80 9.81 -19.79
CA VAL A 102 -13.60 9.83 -18.94
C VAL A 102 -13.93 10.36 -17.53
N ARG A 103 -14.76 11.40 -17.41
CA ARG A 103 -15.26 11.91 -16.12
C ARG A 103 -15.90 10.80 -15.29
N HIS A 104 -16.78 10.01 -15.89
CA HIS A 104 -17.48 8.93 -15.18
C HIS A 104 -16.54 7.83 -14.67
N LEU A 105 -15.44 7.56 -15.38
CA LEU A 105 -14.38 6.66 -14.90
C LEU A 105 -13.65 7.27 -13.69
N LEU A 106 -13.30 8.57 -13.75
CA LEU A 106 -12.59 9.27 -12.66
C LEU A 106 -13.43 9.41 -11.39
N THR A 107 -14.75 9.63 -11.54
CA THR A 107 -15.69 9.80 -10.44
C THR A 107 -16.30 8.48 -9.97
N MET A 108 -15.86 7.33 -10.49
CA MET A 108 -16.36 6.02 -10.06
C MET A 108 -17.89 5.86 -10.26
N THR A 109 -18.42 6.46 -11.33
CA THR A 109 -19.85 6.45 -11.66
C THR A 109 -20.11 5.89 -13.04
N THR A 110 -19.56 4.70 -13.30
CA THR A 110 -19.46 4.14 -14.65
C THR A 110 -20.73 3.43 -15.13
N GLY A 111 -21.68 3.18 -14.23
CA GLY A 111 -22.93 2.48 -14.50
C GLY A 111 -22.96 1.02 -14.04
N HIS A 112 -21.80 0.45 -13.71
CA HIS A 112 -21.71 -0.88 -13.09
C HIS A 112 -22.23 -0.86 -11.65
N ASP A 113 -22.73 -2.00 -11.18
CA ASP A 113 -23.28 -2.20 -9.83
C ASP A 113 -22.24 -2.68 -8.80
N SER A 114 -21.06 -3.07 -9.28
CA SER A 114 -19.98 -3.68 -8.51
C SER A 114 -18.61 -3.39 -9.14
N ASP A 115 -17.53 -3.52 -8.37
CA ASP A 115 -16.18 -3.43 -8.92
C ASP A 115 -15.85 -4.71 -9.70
N LEU A 116 -15.42 -4.57 -10.95
CA LEU A 116 -15.12 -5.70 -11.84
C LEU A 116 -13.69 -6.21 -11.69
N TRP A 117 -12.90 -5.67 -10.76
CA TRP A 117 -11.48 -6.00 -10.63
C TRP A 117 -11.24 -7.51 -10.43
N ASP A 118 -12.04 -8.17 -9.60
CA ASP A 118 -11.93 -9.62 -9.39
C ASP A 118 -12.27 -10.41 -10.66
N VAL A 119 -13.22 -9.93 -11.47
CA VAL A 119 -13.55 -10.53 -12.77
C VAL A 119 -12.35 -10.43 -13.71
N LEU A 120 -11.74 -9.24 -13.82
CA LEU A 120 -10.56 -9.00 -14.64
C LEU A 120 -9.40 -9.91 -14.22
N GLN A 121 -9.13 -10.03 -12.91
CA GLN A 121 -8.07 -10.88 -12.37
C GLN A 121 -8.33 -12.37 -12.59
N SER A 122 -9.59 -12.82 -12.56
CA SER A 122 -9.95 -14.23 -12.74
C SER A 122 -9.81 -14.73 -14.19
N LEU A 123 -9.73 -13.81 -15.15
CA LEU A 123 -9.62 -14.10 -16.59
C LEU A 123 -8.39 -13.41 -17.20
N PRO A 124 -7.17 -13.70 -16.70
CA PRO A 124 -5.96 -12.95 -17.04
C PRO A 124 -5.48 -13.15 -18.50
N GLU A 125 -6.09 -14.09 -19.23
CA GLU A 125 -5.84 -14.32 -20.66
C GLU A 125 -6.69 -13.43 -21.57
N ARG A 126 -7.76 -12.83 -21.04
CA ARG A 126 -8.66 -11.93 -21.79
C ARG A 126 -8.21 -10.48 -21.66
N ASP A 127 -8.66 -9.63 -22.58
CA ASP A 127 -8.49 -8.19 -22.43
C ASP A 127 -9.33 -7.68 -21.26
N GLY A 128 -8.68 -7.17 -20.21
CA GLY A 128 -9.38 -6.57 -19.07
C GLY A 128 -10.25 -5.37 -19.47
N VAL A 129 -9.86 -4.62 -20.51
CA VAL A 129 -10.63 -3.47 -21.00
C VAL A 129 -11.89 -3.95 -21.73
N GLU A 130 -11.76 -4.99 -22.57
CA GLU A 130 -12.92 -5.63 -23.22
C GLU A 130 -13.89 -6.18 -22.16
N LEU A 131 -13.38 -6.90 -21.16
CA LEU A 131 -14.18 -7.45 -20.07
C LEU A 131 -14.97 -6.38 -19.32
N PHE A 132 -14.36 -5.22 -19.07
CA PHE A 132 -15.06 -4.09 -18.47
C PHE A 132 -16.25 -3.63 -19.33
N PHE A 133 -16.07 -3.46 -20.64
CA PHE A 133 -17.13 -3.00 -21.53
C PHE A 133 -18.18 -4.08 -21.90
N GLU A 134 -17.82 -5.37 -21.80
CA GLU A 134 -18.77 -6.47 -21.94
C GLU A 134 -19.70 -6.62 -20.73
N SER A 135 -19.22 -6.23 -19.55
CA SER A 135 -19.93 -6.36 -18.29
C SER A 135 -21.17 -5.47 -18.25
N PRO A 136 -22.27 -5.91 -17.59
CA PRO A 136 -23.49 -5.12 -17.52
C PRO A 136 -23.31 -3.78 -16.76
N ALA A 137 -23.61 -2.67 -17.43
CA ALA A 137 -23.79 -1.37 -16.80
C ALA A 137 -25.29 -1.14 -16.54
N GLU A 138 -25.74 -1.49 -15.34
CA GLU A 138 -27.17 -1.48 -14.95
C GLU A 138 -27.73 -0.07 -14.73
N TYR A 139 -26.87 0.89 -14.43
CA TYR A 139 -27.24 2.27 -14.12
C TYR A 139 -26.76 3.23 -15.22
N PRO A 140 -27.51 4.32 -15.49
CA PRO A 140 -26.99 5.40 -16.31
C PRO A 140 -25.67 5.95 -15.73
N PRO A 141 -24.60 6.13 -16.54
CA PRO A 141 -23.37 6.74 -16.08
C PRO A 141 -23.61 8.09 -15.37
N GLY A 142 -22.88 8.34 -14.29
CA GLY A 142 -23.03 9.53 -13.46
C GLY A 142 -24.10 9.44 -12.35
N THR A 143 -24.94 8.39 -12.34
CA THR A 143 -26.07 8.29 -11.39
C THR A 143 -25.85 7.34 -10.21
N HIS A 144 -24.87 6.44 -10.30
CA HIS A 144 -24.58 5.43 -9.29
C HIS A 144 -23.09 5.35 -9.02
N PHE A 145 -22.68 5.43 -7.75
CA PHE A 145 -21.27 5.38 -7.33
C PHE A 145 -20.89 3.97 -6.92
N VAL A 146 -19.79 3.47 -7.49
CA VAL A 146 -19.15 2.20 -7.14
C VAL A 146 -17.64 2.39 -7.15
N TYR A 147 -17.01 2.32 -5.98
CA TYR A 147 -15.56 2.46 -5.86
C TYR A 147 -14.86 1.31 -6.61
N SER A 148 -14.24 1.62 -7.76
CA SER A 148 -13.83 0.60 -8.73
C SER A 148 -12.37 0.71 -9.16
N THR A 149 -11.62 -0.37 -8.93
CA THR A 149 -10.27 -0.54 -9.46
C THR A 149 -10.31 -0.79 -10.96
N ALA A 150 -11.30 -1.53 -11.47
CA ALA A 150 -11.47 -1.77 -12.92
C ALA A 150 -11.71 -0.47 -13.71
N SER A 151 -12.46 0.49 -13.14
CA SER A 151 -12.65 1.81 -13.77
C SER A 151 -11.33 2.57 -13.92
N THR A 152 -10.41 2.41 -12.97
CA THR A 152 -9.07 3.01 -13.05
C THR A 152 -8.16 2.28 -14.04
N TYR A 153 -8.29 0.96 -14.12
CA TYR A 153 -7.60 0.16 -15.14
C TYR A 153 -7.94 0.64 -16.57
N VAL A 154 -9.20 0.96 -16.83
CA VAL A 154 -9.62 1.54 -18.13
C VAL A 154 -9.05 2.95 -18.36
N LEU A 155 -8.90 3.77 -17.30
CA LEU A 155 -8.20 5.06 -17.41
C LEU A 155 -6.72 4.89 -17.76
N ALA A 156 -6.03 3.93 -17.14
CA ALA A 156 -4.67 3.57 -17.50
C ALA A 156 -4.58 3.18 -18.98
N ALA A 157 -5.46 2.29 -19.44
CA ALA A 157 -5.54 1.91 -20.85
C ALA A 157 -5.79 3.11 -21.79
N ALA A 158 -6.61 4.07 -21.37
CA ALA A 158 -6.93 5.25 -22.17
C ALA A 158 -5.69 6.15 -22.35
N VAL A 159 -4.93 6.38 -21.28
CA VAL A 159 -3.66 7.11 -21.33
C VAL A 159 -2.66 6.39 -22.23
N VAL A 160 -2.49 5.07 -22.05
CA VAL A 160 -1.56 4.27 -22.86
C VAL A 160 -1.94 4.32 -24.34
N ARG A 161 -3.22 4.15 -24.67
CA ARG A 161 -3.72 4.15 -26.04
C ARG A 161 -3.54 5.49 -26.75
N ARG A 162 -3.75 6.60 -26.04
CA ARG A 162 -3.66 7.96 -26.63
C ARG A 162 -2.23 8.50 -26.69
N SER A 163 -1.39 8.14 -25.74
CA SER A 163 0.02 8.56 -25.70
C SER A 163 0.96 7.64 -26.51
N GLY A 164 0.63 6.35 -26.61
CA GLY A 164 1.54 5.33 -27.14
C GLY A 164 2.66 4.93 -26.17
N GLN A 165 2.63 5.41 -24.93
CA GLN A 165 3.60 5.11 -23.87
C GLN A 165 2.93 4.23 -22.81
N SER A 166 3.68 3.38 -22.10
CA SER A 166 3.12 2.73 -20.89
C SER A 166 2.77 3.79 -19.84
N LEU A 167 1.89 3.46 -18.88
CA LEU A 167 1.47 4.44 -17.87
C LEU A 167 2.66 4.92 -17.05
N THR A 168 3.58 4.00 -16.74
CA THR A 168 4.80 4.32 -15.99
C THR A 168 5.72 5.22 -16.79
N GLU A 169 5.97 4.95 -18.08
CA GLU A 169 6.81 5.80 -18.94
C GLU A 169 6.22 7.20 -19.10
N PHE A 170 4.89 7.29 -19.30
CA PHE A 170 4.19 8.56 -19.43
C PHE A 170 4.39 9.46 -18.20
N LEU A 171 4.28 8.87 -17.00
CA LEU A 171 4.49 9.56 -15.73
C LEU A 171 5.97 9.74 -15.36
N ASP A 172 6.88 8.90 -15.83
CA ASP A 172 8.30 9.03 -15.57
C ASP A 172 8.84 10.34 -16.15
N GLU A 173 8.49 10.64 -17.40
CA GLU A 173 8.90 11.86 -18.10
C GLU A 173 8.31 13.14 -17.47
N ARG A 174 7.10 13.05 -16.92
CA ARG A 174 6.28 14.22 -16.52
C ARG A 174 6.25 14.46 -15.02
N LEU A 175 6.42 13.42 -14.23
CA LEU A 175 6.19 13.43 -12.79
C LEU A 175 7.36 12.80 -12.02
N PHE A 176 7.65 11.51 -12.19
CA PHE A 176 8.63 10.81 -11.35
C PHE A 176 10.05 11.34 -11.56
N GLY A 177 10.50 11.45 -12.81
CA GLY A 177 11.80 12.01 -13.17
C GLY A 177 11.97 13.46 -12.70
N PRO A 178 11.01 14.37 -12.96
CA PRO A 178 11.04 15.73 -12.40
C PRO A 178 11.05 15.82 -10.87
N LEU A 179 10.40 14.91 -10.16
CA LEU A 179 10.49 14.81 -8.69
C LEU A 179 11.85 14.24 -8.23
N GLY A 180 12.65 13.69 -9.15
CA GLY A 180 13.94 13.07 -8.89
C GLY A 180 13.83 11.65 -8.33
N TRP A 181 12.74 10.95 -8.64
CA TRP A 181 12.53 9.58 -8.21
C TRP A 181 13.15 8.60 -9.21
N PRO A 182 13.65 7.44 -8.75
CA PRO A 182 13.79 6.31 -9.64
C PRO A 182 12.41 5.90 -10.16
N THR A 183 12.34 5.41 -11.39
CA THR A 183 11.09 4.89 -11.97
C THR A 183 10.51 3.82 -11.04
N PRO A 184 9.31 4.04 -10.46
CA PRO A 184 8.75 3.13 -9.48
C PRO A 184 8.30 1.83 -10.14
N HIS A 185 8.26 0.76 -9.34
CA HIS A 185 7.60 -0.47 -9.76
C HIS A 185 6.09 -0.25 -9.79
N TRP A 186 5.45 -0.64 -10.90
CA TRP A 186 4.01 -0.71 -11.03
C TRP A 186 3.64 -2.07 -11.63
N GLU A 187 2.86 -2.86 -10.90
CA GLU A 187 2.41 -4.17 -11.37
C GLU A 187 1.64 -4.05 -12.69
N ARG A 188 1.92 -4.99 -13.60
CA ARG A 188 1.34 -5.09 -14.94
C ARG A 188 0.61 -6.42 -15.11
N ASP A 189 -0.43 -6.39 -15.92
CA ASP A 189 -1.14 -7.60 -16.34
C ASP A 189 -0.29 -8.44 -17.32
N ARG A 190 -0.79 -9.61 -17.75
CA ARG A 190 -0.11 -10.49 -18.70
C ARG A 190 0.12 -9.85 -20.08
N ARG A 191 -0.59 -8.78 -20.39
CA ARG A 191 -0.50 -8.03 -21.65
C ARG A 191 0.41 -6.80 -21.53
N GLY A 192 0.97 -6.54 -20.35
CA GLY A 192 1.93 -5.48 -20.09
C GLY A 192 1.29 -4.13 -19.73
N LEU A 193 -0.03 -4.06 -19.50
CA LEU A 193 -0.69 -2.84 -19.04
C LEU A 193 -0.58 -2.73 -17.52
N GLU A 194 -0.17 -1.57 -17.01
CA GLU A 194 -0.19 -1.31 -15.57
C GLU A 194 -1.61 -1.44 -14.99
N HIS A 195 -1.72 -2.05 -13.81
CA HIS A 195 -2.99 -2.20 -13.12
C HIS A 195 -3.70 -0.86 -12.86
N GLY A 196 -2.94 0.23 -12.69
CA GLY A 196 -3.42 1.60 -12.52
C GLY A 196 -4.11 1.86 -11.17
N GLY A 197 -5.14 1.10 -10.83
CA GLY A 197 -5.84 1.27 -9.56
C GLY A 197 -5.18 0.63 -8.34
N THR A 198 -4.11 -0.15 -8.56
CA THR A 198 -3.28 -0.82 -7.55
C THR A 198 -1.88 -1.12 -8.13
N GLY A 199 -0.99 -1.74 -7.35
CA GLY A 199 0.29 -2.29 -7.81
C GLY A 199 1.46 -1.32 -7.86
N LEU A 200 1.26 -0.03 -7.58
CA LEU A 200 2.36 0.93 -7.45
C LEU A 200 3.10 0.71 -6.13
N LYS A 201 4.44 0.79 -6.16
CA LYS A 201 5.28 0.79 -4.96
C LYS A 201 6.05 2.10 -4.81
N LEU A 202 5.98 2.68 -3.61
CA LEU A 202 6.65 3.94 -3.25
C LEU A 202 7.20 3.85 -1.83
N THR A 203 8.30 4.55 -1.54
CA THR A 203 8.71 4.80 -0.15
C THR A 203 7.74 5.76 0.54
N THR A 204 7.71 5.76 1.86
CA THR A 204 6.89 6.73 2.63
C THR A 204 7.30 8.17 2.34
N ARG A 205 8.58 8.44 2.06
CA ARG A 205 9.08 9.76 1.65
C ARG A 205 8.52 10.20 0.30
N GLN A 206 8.51 9.30 -0.70
CA GLN A 206 7.92 9.58 -2.01
C GLN A 206 6.41 9.85 -1.88
N LEU A 207 5.71 9.09 -1.02
CA LEU A 207 4.30 9.35 -0.72
C LEU A 207 4.07 10.75 -0.10
N ALA A 208 4.93 11.18 0.81
CA ALA A 208 4.89 12.51 1.40
C ALA A 208 5.18 13.62 0.35
N GLN A 209 6.16 13.40 -0.52
CA GLN A 209 6.47 14.31 -1.63
C GLN A 209 5.30 14.44 -2.60
N PHE A 210 4.59 13.35 -2.89
CA PHE A 210 3.36 13.40 -3.67
C PHE A 210 2.27 14.23 -2.96
N GLY A 211 2.07 14.00 -1.66
CA GLY A 211 1.17 14.85 -0.86
C GLY A 211 1.55 16.33 -0.92
N GLN A 212 2.84 16.64 -0.86
CA GLN A 212 3.36 18.00 -0.92
C GLN A 212 3.19 18.64 -2.31
N LEU A 213 3.33 17.86 -3.39
CA LEU A 213 3.01 18.30 -4.75
C LEU A 213 1.52 18.65 -4.87
N LEU A 214 0.63 17.81 -4.33
CA LEU A 214 -0.81 18.07 -4.34
C LEU A 214 -1.15 19.33 -3.52
N LEU A 215 -0.50 19.51 -2.36
CA LEU A 215 -0.64 20.70 -1.53
C LEU A 215 -0.21 21.98 -2.26
N GLN A 216 0.86 21.89 -3.06
CA GLN A 216 1.37 22.97 -3.92
C GLN A 216 0.62 23.09 -5.25
N ARG A 217 -0.57 22.48 -5.37
CA ARG A 217 -1.40 22.52 -6.58
C ARG A 217 -0.62 22.14 -7.84
N GLY A 218 0.22 21.11 -7.73
CA GLY A 218 0.98 20.53 -8.83
C GLY A 218 2.26 21.28 -9.20
N GLU A 219 2.62 22.34 -8.49
CA GLU A 219 3.92 22.99 -8.62
C GLU A 219 4.99 22.24 -7.79
N TRP A 220 6.19 22.12 -8.33
CA TRP A 220 7.36 21.60 -7.62
C TRP A 220 8.59 22.39 -8.02
N GLU A 221 9.29 22.97 -7.05
CA GLU A 221 10.53 23.75 -7.29
C GLU A 221 10.38 24.82 -8.39
N GLY A 222 9.24 25.52 -8.41
CA GLY A 222 8.93 26.58 -9.39
C GLY A 222 8.51 26.08 -10.78
N ARG A 223 8.33 24.76 -10.96
CA ARG A 223 7.82 24.16 -12.19
C ARG A 223 6.43 23.58 -11.96
N GLN A 224 5.47 23.97 -12.79
CA GLN A 224 4.16 23.32 -12.83
C GLN A 224 4.30 21.93 -13.45
N LEU A 225 4.26 20.88 -12.63
CA LEU A 225 4.32 19.49 -13.09
C LEU A 225 2.93 18.98 -13.49
N VAL A 226 1.92 19.22 -12.66
CA VAL A 226 0.51 18.88 -12.95
C VAL A 226 -0.30 20.16 -12.97
N PRO A 227 -1.23 20.40 -13.93
CA PRO A 227 -2.00 21.65 -13.97
C PRO A 227 -2.73 21.96 -12.65
N ALA A 228 -2.59 23.18 -12.14
CA ALA A 228 -3.23 23.57 -10.87
C ALA A 228 -4.75 23.39 -10.88
N GLU A 229 -5.39 23.72 -12.02
CA GLU A 229 -6.83 23.51 -12.21
C GLU A 229 -7.25 22.04 -12.17
N TRP A 230 -6.35 21.12 -12.52
CA TRP A 230 -6.60 19.69 -12.39
C TRP A 230 -6.57 19.27 -10.94
N ILE A 231 -5.58 19.73 -10.15
CA ILE A 231 -5.50 19.43 -8.72
C ILE A 231 -6.72 19.96 -7.98
N ASP A 232 -7.17 21.19 -8.29
CA ASP A 232 -8.37 21.77 -7.70
C ASP A 232 -9.61 20.93 -7.98
N GLN A 233 -9.79 20.48 -9.23
CA GLN A 233 -10.93 19.63 -9.59
C GLN A 233 -10.82 18.23 -9.00
N ALA A 234 -9.62 17.64 -9.00
CA ALA A 234 -9.36 16.30 -8.52
C ALA A 234 -9.57 16.20 -7.01
N SER A 235 -9.28 17.26 -6.26
CA SER A 235 -9.45 17.33 -4.81
C SER A 235 -10.81 17.92 -4.37
N ALA A 236 -11.62 18.43 -5.30
CA ALA A 236 -12.97 18.92 -5.03
C ALA A 236 -13.99 17.79 -4.86
N HIS A 237 -15.11 18.07 -4.21
CA HIS A 237 -16.24 17.15 -4.15
C HIS A 237 -16.90 17.03 -5.53
N GLN A 238 -16.70 15.90 -6.21
CA GLN A 238 -17.34 15.59 -7.49
C GLN A 238 -18.58 14.72 -7.30
N VAL A 239 -18.51 13.76 -6.36
CA VAL A 239 -19.58 12.80 -6.12
C VAL A 239 -19.62 12.40 -4.64
N ARG A 240 -20.84 12.12 -4.15
CA ARG A 240 -21.03 11.53 -2.84
C ARG A 240 -20.64 10.06 -2.89
N ASN A 241 -19.89 9.59 -1.88
CA ASN A 241 -19.60 8.18 -1.70
C ASN A 241 -20.44 7.61 -0.53
N PRO A 242 -21.41 6.71 -0.78
CA PRO A 242 -22.17 6.06 0.27
C PRO A 242 -21.56 4.75 0.78
N TRP A 243 -20.42 4.30 0.24
CA TRP A 243 -19.77 3.04 0.58
C TRP A 243 -18.86 3.20 1.81
N PHE A 244 -18.50 2.07 2.44
CA PHE A 244 -17.64 1.95 3.64
C PHE A 244 -18.21 2.48 4.97
N GLY A 245 -19.27 3.31 4.95
CA GLY A 245 -20.08 3.62 6.14
C GLY A 245 -19.34 4.35 7.28
N SER A 246 -18.24 5.02 6.97
CA SER A 246 -17.48 5.85 7.92
C SER A 246 -17.72 7.34 7.65
N HIS A 247 -17.53 8.19 8.67
CA HIS A 247 -17.63 9.64 8.47
C HIS A 247 -16.69 10.11 7.35
N GLU A 248 -15.41 9.71 7.39
CA GLU A 248 -14.40 10.09 6.40
C GLU A 248 -14.72 9.63 4.97
N SER A 249 -15.38 8.49 4.80
CA SER A 249 -15.77 8.00 3.46
C SER A 249 -16.96 8.77 2.88
N GLU A 250 -17.84 9.31 3.73
CA GLU A 250 -19.07 10.00 3.30
C GLU A 250 -18.87 11.46 2.90
N ILE A 251 -17.73 12.07 3.24
CA ILE A 251 -17.42 13.48 2.95
C ILE A 251 -17.39 13.75 1.44
N GLY A 252 -17.00 12.73 0.66
CA GLY A 252 -17.11 12.74 -0.80
C GLY A 252 -15.83 12.33 -1.50
N TYR A 253 -15.93 12.27 -2.82
CA TYR A 253 -14.88 11.78 -3.69
C TYR A 253 -14.68 12.74 -4.88
N GLY A 254 -13.43 12.96 -5.25
CA GLY A 254 -13.03 13.78 -6.37
C GLY A 254 -12.61 12.96 -7.59
N PHE A 255 -11.61 13.42 -8.34
CA PHE A 255 -10.97 12.60 -9.38
C PHE A 255 -9.89 11.73 -8.75
N GLN A 256 -10.36 10.62 -8.19
CA GLN A 256 -9.54 9.61 -7.53
C GLN A 256 -8.74 10.09 -6.30
N LEU A 257 -9.24 11.14 -5.65
CA LEU A 257 -8.82 11.61 -4.33
C LEU A 257 -10.04 11.64 -3.40
N TRP A 258 -9.82 11.31 -2.14
CA TRP A 258 -10.87 11.33 -1.11
C TRP A 258 -10.94 12.69 -0.47
N ARG A 259 -12.15 13.21 -0.24
CA ARG A 259 -12.32 14.32 0.70
C ARG A 259 -12.15 13.80 2.12
N SER A 260 -11.63 14.65 3.00
CA SER A 260 -11.47 14.34 4.42
C SER A 260 -12.07 15.44 5.29
N SER A 261 -12.20 15.16 6.59
CA SER A 261 -12.64 16.17 7.58
C SER A 261 -11.75 17.41 7.54
N HIS A 262 -10.46 17.20 7.22
CA HIS A 262 -9.47 18.22 6.96
C HIS A 262 -8.86 17.97 5.57
N GLY A 263 -9.02 18.94 4.66
CA GLY A 263 -8.54 18.84 3.29
C GLY A 263 -9.01 17.61 2.50
N PHE A 264 -8.05 16.82 2.01
CA PHE A 264 -8.25 15.65 1.14
C PHE A 264 -7.09 14.66 1.28
N ARG A 265 -7.22 13.46 0.71
CA ARG A 265 -6.19 12.43 0.80
C ARG A 265 -6.14 11.48 -0.40
N ALA A 266 -4.94 10.99 -0.70
CA ALA A 266 -4.80 9.71 -1.38
C ALA A 266 -4.87 8.58 -0.34
N ASP A 267 -5.66 7.55 -0.62
CA ASP A 267 -6.07 6.53 0.35
C ASP A 267 -5.89 5.14 -0.26
N GLY A 268 -5.00 4.37 0.34
CA GLY A 268 -4.75 2.98 0.04
C GLY A 268 -5.17 2.11 1.21
N MET A 269 -5.62 0.90 0.88
CA MET A 269 -5.97 -0.13 1.85
C MET A 269 -4.87 -0.29 2.89
N CYS A 270 -5.24 -0.74 4.10
CA CYS A 270 -4.34 -0.92 5.22
C CYS A 270 -3.74 0.35 5.85
N GLY A 271 -4.12 1.56 5.41
CA GLY A 271 -3.69 2.84 6.00
C GLY A 271 -2.54 3.51 5.26
N GLN A 272 -2.57 3.41 3.93
CA GLN A 272 -1.56 3.97 3.03
C GLN A 272 -2.07 5.36 2.68
N PHE A 273 -1.60 6.38 3.39
CA PHE A 273 -2.17 7.72 3.28
C PHE A 273 -1.13 8.72 2.81
N ALA A 274 -1.55 9.60 1.91
CA ALA A 274 -1.03 10.96 1.82
C ALA A 274 -2.18 11.90 2.16
N VAL A 275 -2.23 12.36 3.41
CA VAL A 275 -3.23 13.32 3.89
C VAL A 275 -2.70 14.72 3.63
N VAL A 276 -3.50 15.54 2.97
CA VAL A 276 -3.18 16.91 2.59
C VAL A 276 -4.16 17.86 3.25
N ILE A 277 -3.65 18.81 4.04
CA ILE A 277 -4.44 19.74 4.85
C ILE A 277 -4.05 21.17 4.45
N PRO A 278 -4.66 21.73 3.39
CA PRO A 278 -4.28 23.03 2.86
C PRO A 278 -4.37 24.17 3.87
N GLU A 279 -5.37 24.16 4.74
CA GLU A 279 -5.59 25.19 5.76
C GLU A 279 -4.47 25.26 6.82
N LEU A 280 -3.63 24.22 6.92
CA LEU A 280 -2.48 24.15 7.81
C LEU A 280 -1.14 24.09 7.06
N ASP A 281 -1.16 24.06 5.73
CA ASP A 281 0.00 23.78 4.88
C ASP A 281 0.75 22.51 5.31
N LEU A 282 -0.01 21.46 5.62
CA LEU A 282 0.45 20.23 6.28
C LEU A 282 0.19 18.99 5.41
N VAL A 283 1.18 18.11 5.37
CA VAL A 283 1.11 16.76 4.79
C VAL A 283 1.46 15.74 5.86
N VAL A 284 0.63 14.70 5.97
CA VAL A 284 0.91 13.52 6.80
C VAL A 284 0.87 12.29 5.90
N ALA A 285 2.00 11.61 5.78
CA ALA A 285 2.10 10.37 5.00
C ALA A 285 2.35 9.16 5.90
N THR A 286 1.58 8.10 5.70
CA THR A 286 1.75 6.83 6.43
C THR A 286 1.78 5.64 5.48
N THR A 287 2.62 4.67 5.81
CA THR A 287 2.51 3.28 5.32
C THR A 287 2.21 2.40 6.52
N SER A 288 1.35 1.40 6.37
CA SER A 288 0.89 0.59 7.50
C SER A 288 0.24 -0.73 7.08
N GLY A 289 0.08 -1.65 8.04
CA GLY A 289 -0.63 -2.92 7.91
C GLY A 289 -1.95 -2.96 8.69
N SER A 290 -2.62 -1.82 8.87
CA SER A 290 -3.78 -1.71 9.76
C SER A 290 -5.07 -2.18 9.10
N PRO A 291 -5.80 -3.18 9.65
CA PRO A 291 -7.16 -3.45 9.19
C PRO A 291 -8.14 -2.32 9.57
N ASP A 292 -7.79 -1.47 10.54
CA ASP A 292 -8.56 -0.30 10.97
C ASP A 292 -7.80 0.98 10.55
N ALA A 293 -7.77 1.22 9.24
CA ALA A 293 -7.06 2.37 8.66
C ALA A 293 -7.70 3.71 9.08
N ASN A 294 -9.03 3.76 9.21
CA ASN A 294 -9.76 4.96 9.64
C ASN A 294 -9.33 5.43 11.04
N ARG A 295 -8.99 4.49 11.93
CA ARG A 295 -8.46 4.86 13.24
C ARG A 295 -7.16 5.66 13.14
N ILE A 296 -6.30 5.42 12.15
CA ILE A 296 -5.08 6.22 11.95
C ILE A 296 -5.47 7.68 11.63
N LEU A 297 -6.43 7.90 10.73
CA LEU A 297 -6.95 9.24 10.42
C LEU A 297 -7.53 9.93 11.66
N GLU A 298 -8.37 9.22 12.44
CA GLU A 298 -8.90 9.75 13.70
C GLU A 298 -7.81 10.19 14.68
N LEU A 299 -6.71 9.45 14.76
CA LEU A 299 -5.57 9.78 15.61
C LEU A 299 -4.78 10.98 15.09
N ILE A 300 -4.66 11.14 13.77
CA ILE A 300 -4.10 12.38 13.18
C ILE A 300 -4.93 13.57 13.66
N TRP A 301 -6.25 13.51 13.52
CA TRP A 301 -7.16 14.59 13.92
C TRP A 301 -7.12 14.89 15.43
N ARG A 302 -7.06 13.84 16.26
CA ARG A 302 -7.20 13.99 17.73
C ARG A 302 -5.90 14.29 18.44
N GLU A 303 -4.80 13.67 18.01
CA GLU A 303 -3.53 13.71 18.74
C GLU A 303 -2.52 14.67 18.10
N LEU A 304 -2.47 14.73 16.76
CA LEU A 304 -1.50 15.56 16.03
C LEU A 304 -2.01 16.98 15.77
N LEU A 305 -3.18 17.12 15.12
CA LEU A 305 -3.68 18.43 14.66
C LEU A 305 -3.79 19.51 15.76
N PRO A 306 -4.21 19.20 17.01
CA PRO A 306 -4.27 20.21 18.06
C PRO A 306 -2.93 20.87 18.40
N GLY A 307 -1.81 20.22 18.06
CA GLY A 307 -0.45 20.75 18.24
C GLY A 307 0.12 21.47 17.01
N VAL A 308 -0.67 21.72 15.97
CA VAL A 308 -0.23 22.44 14.76
C VAL A 308 -0.79 23.86 14.79
N GLU A 309 0.09 24.86 14.87
CA GLU A 309 -0.30 26.26 14.99
C GLU A 309 -0.81 26.83 13.66
N ALA A 310 -2.11 27.14 13.57
CA ALA A 310 -2.68 27.76 12.37
C ALA A 310 -2.09 29.17 12.13
N GLY A 311 -1.65 29.43 10.89
CA GLY A 311 -1.13 30.75 10.49
C GLY A 311 0.28 31.08 11.01
N HIS A 312 1.03 30.08 11.49
CA HIS A 312 2.45 30.24 11.83
C HIS A 312 3.25 30.68 10.60
N GLU A 313 3.97 31.79 10.71
CA GLU A 313 4.96 32.18 9.71
C GLU A 313 6.24 31.40 9.96
N VAL A 314 6.85 30.84 8.91
CA VAL A 314 8.15 30.16 9.03
C VAL A 314 9.21 31.18 9.47
N LEU A 315 9.60 31.11 10.74
CA LEU A 315 10.59 32.01 11.34
C LEU A 315 11.99 31.45 11.13
N GLY A 316 12.73 32.00 10.15
CA GLY A 316 14.17 31.78 9.98
C GLY A 316 14.58 30.76 8.91
N ASP A 317 15.91 30.62 8.77
CA ASP A 317 16.55 29.71 7.82
C ASP A 317 16.35 28.24 8.21
N VAL A 318 16.55 27.35 7.23
CA VAL A 318 16.53 25.88 7.39
C VAL A 318 17.53 25.48 8.50
N ASP A 319 17.02 25.04 9.65
CA ASP A 319 17.88 24.51 10.73
C ASP A 319 18.38 23.10 10.41
N GLY A 320 17.75 22.41 9.45
CA GLY A 320 18.13 21.06 9.01
C GLY A 320 17.88 19.98 10.06
N GLU A 321 17.23 20.34 11.16
CA GLU A 321 16.92 19.44 12.26
C GLU A 321 15.69 18.60 11.93
N LEU A 322 15.60 17.42 12.53
CA LEU A 322 14.50 16.49 12.35
C LEU A 322 14.14 15.90 13.71
N PHE A 323 12.86 15.90 14.06
CA PHE A 323 12.41 15.20 15.25
C PHE A 323 12.40 13.69 15.03
N ALA A 324 13.21 12.98 15.81
CA ALA A 324 13.42 11.54 15.65
C ALA A 324 12.41 10.71 16.46
N LEU A 325 11.65 9.87 15.77
CA LEU A 325 10.79 8.85 16.40
C LEU A 325 11.59 7.57 16.73
N SER A 326 12.61 7.71 17.57
CA SER A 326 13.56 6.63 17.87
C SER A 326 12.93 5.45 18.60
N GLY A 327 13.36 4.23 18.26
CA GLY A 327 13.03 3.01 19.00
C GLY A 327 11.62 2.45 18.75
N ARG A 328 10.87 3.01 17.79
CA ARG A 328 9.55 2.51 17.39
C ARG A 328 9.67 1.15 16.70
N ARG A 329 8.76 0.23 17.03
CA ARG A 329 8.74 -1.15 16.54
C ARG A 329 7.31 -1.55 16.26
N VAL A 330 7.09 -2.30 15.18
CA VAL A 330 5.78 -2.95 15.02
C VAL A 330 5.52 -3.85 16.23
N PRO A 331 4.27 -4.17 16.58
CA PRO A 331 3.98 -5.02 17.72
C PRO A 331 4.76 -6.36 17.64
N GLU A 332 5.79 -6.51 18.49
CA GLU A 332 6.63 -7.71 18.56
C GLU A 332 6.01 -8.75 19.51
N PRO A 333 6.05 -10.05 19.17
CA PRO A 333 5.66 -11.10 20.08
C PRO A 333 6.60 -11.15 21.29
N ARG A 334 6.05 -11.40 22.49
CA ARG A 334 6.85 -11.72 23.67
C ARG A 334 7.18 -13.20 23.64
N LEU A 335 8.37 -13.52 23.16
CA LEU A 335 8.84 -14.90 23.01
C LEU A 335 9.57 -15.37 24.27
N GLU A 336 9.37 -16.64 24.61
CA GLU A 336 10.04 -17.37 25.67
C GLU A 336 11.43 -17.85 25.20
N ALA A 337 12.24 -18.33 26.15
CA ALA A 337 13.55 -18.91 25.85
C ALA A 337 13.43 -20.22 25.04
N ALA A 338 14.53 -20.67 24.45
CA ALA A 338 14.61 -21.93 23.72
C ALA A 338 14.18 -23.12 24.60
N ASP A 339 13.41 -24.04 24.02
CA ASP A 339 13.04 -25.33 24.63
C ASP A 339 13.79 -26.46 23.91
N ALA A 340 14.93 -26.87 24.46
CA ALA A 340 15.81 -27.85 23.82
C ALA A 340 15.11 -29.19 23.52
N ALA A 341 14.22 -29.66 24.41
CA ALA A 341 13.54 -30.93 24.20
C ALA A 341 12.51 -30.84 23.06
N ALA A 342 11.81 -29.71 22.97
CA ALA A 342 10.88 -29.46 21.88
C ALA A 342 11.61 -29.19 20.55
N GLU A 343 12.75 -28.51 20.58
CA GLU A 343 13.61 -28.30 19.40
C GLU A 343 14.14 -29.63 18.85
N ASP A 344 14.62 -30.54 19.69
CA ASP A 344 15.05 -31.88 19.28
C ASP A 344 13.95 -32.66 18.53
N SER A 345 12.68 -32.45 18.90
CA SER A 345 11.55 -33.12 18.24
C SER A 345 11.16 -32.49 16.89
N LEU A 346 11.49 -31.21 16.68
CA LEU A 346 11.20 -30.47 15.45
C LEU A 346 12.37 -30.46 14.47
N ASP A 347 13.61 -30.66 14.94
CA ASP A 347 14.82 -30.50 14.13
C ASP A 347 14.83 -31.48 12.94
N GLY A 348 14.90 -30.93 11.74
CA GLY A 348 14.82 -31.69 10.48
C GLY A 348 13.43 -32.28 10.17
N THR A 349 12.41 -32.05 11.01
CA THR A 349 11.04 -32.47 10.73
C THR A 349 10.49 -31.69 9.54
N ARG A 350 9.99 -32.43 8.53
CA ARG A 350 9.43 -31.84 7.31
C ARG A 350 7.91 -31.84 7.34
N PHE A 351 7.34 -30.65 7.28
CA PHE A 351 5.90 -30.41 7.15
C PHE A 351 5.53 -30.35 5.67
N GLY A 352 4.46 -31.04 5.27
CA GLY A 352 3.82 -30.87 3.98
C GLY A 352 2.96 -29.61 3.98
N LEU A 353 3.03 -28.82 2.91
CA LEU A 353 2.28 -27.59 2.70
C LEU A 353 1.54 -27.63 1.34
N PRO A 354 0.88 -28.74 0.94
CA PRO A 354 0.40 -28.88 -0.43
C PRO A 354 -0.62 -27.80 -0.80
N GLY A 355 -0.38 -27.12 -1.92
CA GLY A 355 -1.36 -26.19 -2.49
C GLY A 355 -1.41 -24.81 -1.82
N THR A 356 -0.34 -24.39 -1.13
CA THR A 356 -0.23 -22.99 -0.71
C THR A 356 -0.23 -22.07 -1.95
N PRO A 357 -0.84 -20.87 -1.89
CA PRO A 357 -0.91 -19.93 -3.01
C PRO A 357 0.45 -19.50 -3.56
N ILE A 358 1.45 -19.56 -2.69
CA ILE A 358 2.84 -19.20 -2.97
C ILE A 358 3.68 -20.36 -3.51
N GLY A 359 3.10 -21.56 -3.65
CA GLY A 359 3.77 -22.74 -4.18
C GLY A 359 4.90 -23.28 -3.29
N VAL A 360 4.80 -23.09 -1.97
CA VAL A 360 5.63 -23.78 -0.97
C VAL A 360 4.88 -25.05 -0.57
N ASP A 361 5.46 -26.21 -0.89
CA ASP A 361 4.88 -27.53 -0.62
C ASP A 361 5.55 -28.24 0.56
N GLY A 362 6.67 -27.71 1.07
CA GLY A 362 7.31 -28.27 2.25
C GLY A 362 8.17 -27.29 3.02
N LEU A 363 8.17 -27.46 4.33
CA LEU A 363 8.98 -26.72 5.30
C LEU A 363 9.75 -27.72 6.17
N ALA A 364 11.05 -27.53 6.32
CA ALA A 364 11.83 -28.11 7.41
C ALA A 364 12.45 -26.99 8.27
N VAL A 365 12.62 -27.24 9.56
CA VAL A 365 13.26 -26.29 10.47
C VAL A 365 14.51 -26.90 11.08
N THR A 366 15.54 -26.07 11.25
CA THR A 366 16.77 -26.42 11.97
C THR A 366 17.13 -25.31 12.94
N PHE A 367 17.72 -25.68 14.06
CA PHE A 367 17.92 -24.77 15.20
C PHE A 367 19.40 -24.41 15.38
N ALA A 368 19.66 -23.14 15.64
CA ALA A 368 20.92 -22.61 16.14
C ALA A 368 20.66 -21.77 17.39
N ASP A 369 21.73 -21.40 18.10
CA ASP A 369 21.66 -20.62 19.34
C ASP A 369 21.01 -19.25 19.15
N ASP A 370 21.26 -18.60 18.01
CA ASP A 370 20.83 -17.23 17.70
C ASP A 370 19.74 -17.16 16.62
N ALA A 371 19.45 -18.26 15.93
CA ALA A 371 18.51 -18.29 14.82
C ALA A 371 17.80 -19.65 14.65
N VAL A 372 16.74 -19.63 13.86
CA VAL A 372 16.06 -20.80 13.30
C VAL A 372 16.13 -20.71 11.78
N THR A 373 16.61 -21.75 11.11
CA THR A 373 16.66 -21.80 9.65
C THR A 373 15.48 -22.61 9.13
N LEU A 374 14.69 -21.99 8.26
CA LEU A 374 13.59 -22.59 7.53
C LEU A 374 14.10 -23.01 6.15
N GLU A 375 13.99 -24.29 5.82
CA GLU A 375 14.18 -24.79 4.47
C GLU A 375 12.82 -24.95 3.79
N LEU A 376 12.57 -24.09 2.80
CA LEU A 376 11.36 -24.06 1.99
C LEU A 376 11.58 -24.86 0.71
N SER A 377 10.56 -25.59 0.26
CA SER A 377 10.60 -26.35 -0.98
C SER A 377 9.24 -26.34 -1.66
N GLY A 378 9.23 -26.41 -2.99
CA GLY A 378 8.00 -26.41 -3.78
C GLY A 378 8.16 -25.69 -5.12
N PRO A 379 7.17 -25.79 -6.02
CA PRO A 379 7.22 -25.23 -7.37
C PRO A 379 7.30 -23.70 -7.39
N GLY A 380 6.80 -23.02 -6.35
CA GLY A 380 6.88 -21.57 -6.17
C GLY A 380 8.17 -21.09 -5.52
N VAL A 381 8.99 -22.00 -4.98
CA VAL A 381 10.27 -21.69 -4.32
C VAL A 381 11.42 -21.61 -5.32
N SER A 382 11.51 -22.58 -6.23
CA SER A 382 12.56 -22.66 -7.24
C SER A 382 12.01 -23.27 -8.52
N GLN A 383 12.24 -22.60 -9.65
CA GLN A 383 12.01 -23.19 -10.97
C GLN A 383 12.94 -24.42 -11.11
N GLY A 384 12.38 -25.63 -11.09
CA GLY A 384 13.14 -26.88 -11.19
C GLY A 384 13.27 -27.72 -9.91
N GLY A 385 12.57 -27.38 -8.82
CA GLY A 385 12.48 -28.23 -7.63
C GLY A 385 13.62 -28.07 -6.61
N GLY A 386 14.30 -26.93 -6.59
CA GLY A 386 15.26 -26.56 -5.54
C GLY A 386 14.59 -26.14 -4.23
N SER A 387 15.38 -26.03 -3.15
CA SER A 387 14.99 -25.44 -1.88
C SER A 387 15.53 -24.02 -1.72
N ALA A 388 14.85 -23.21 -0.91
CA ALA A 388 15.31 -21.89 -0.47
C ALA A 388 15.42 -21.86 1.05
N GLN A 389 16.36 -21.08 1.57
CA GLN A 389 16.54 -20.92 3.00
C GLN A 389 16.09 -19.53 3.44
N LEU A 390 15.34 -19.49 4.53
CA LEU A 390 15.00 -18.28 5.27
C LEU A 390 15.52 -18.42 6.69
N ILE A 391 16.22 -17.40 7.17
CA ILE A 391 16.76 -17.38 8.54
C ILE A 391 15.88 -16.46 9.37
N ALA A 392 15.40 -16.95 10.50
CA ALA A 392 14.63 -16.20 11.48
C ALA A 392 15.43 -16.04 12.76
N GLY A 393 15.71 -14.79 13.16
CA GLY A 393 16.51 -14.53 14.36
C GLY A 393 15.71 -14.74 15.65
N ARG A 394 16.39 -15.16 16.72
CA ARG A 394 15.79 -15.33 18.05
C ARG A 394 15.81 -14.03 18.87
N THR A 395 16.85 -13.23 18.68
CA THR A 395 17.08 -11.97 19.42
C THR A 395 16.68 -10.73 18.62
N GLU A 396 17.03 -10.71 17.34
CA GLU A 396 16.78 -9.61 16.41
C GLU A 396 16.07 -10.12 15.15
N TRP A 397 15.46 -9.20 14.40
CA TRP A 397 14.93 -9.50 13.08
C TRP A 397 16.06 -9.79 12.11
N VAL A 398 15.94 -10.87 11.34
CA VAL A 398 16.88 -11.20 10.26
C VAL A 398 16.23 -10.90 8.92
N TYR A 399 16.88 -10.05 8.13
CA TYR A 399 16.42 -9.69 6.79
C TYR A 399 16.84 -10.78 5.80
N GLY A 400 15.93 -11.10 4.88
CA GLY A 400 16.16 -12.05 3.80
C GLY A 400 15.16 -11.82 2.67
N THR A 401 15.03 -12.81 1.81
CA THR A 401 14.04 -12.82 0.73
C THR A 401 13.16 -14.04 0.84
N PHE A 402 11.88 -13.85 0.57
CA PHE A 402 10.91 -14.92 0.44
C PHE A 402 10.67 -15.20 -1.06
N PRO A 403 10.70 -16.45 -1.52
CA PRO A 403 10.76 -16.77 -2.95
C PRO A 403 9.61 -16.21 -3.81
N SER A 404 8.42 -16.05 -3.23
CA SER A 404 7.21 -15.61 -3.93
C SER A 404 6.30 -14.77 -3.03
N SER A 405 5.62 -13.79 -3.61
CA SER A 405 4.57 -13.04 -2.89
C SER A 405 3.27 -13.84 -2.87
N PRO A 406 2.53 -13.86 -1.74
CA PRO A 406 1.19 -14.44 -1.69
C PRO A 406 0.14 -13.61 -2.44
N LEU A 407 0.44 -12.37 -2.85
CA LEU A 407 -0.57 -11.42 -3.31
C LEU A 407 -0.22 -10.63 -4.58
N GLU A 408 1.04 -10.61 -4.97
CA GLU A 408 1.48 -10.03 -6.25
C GLU A 408 2.25 -11.10 -7.02
N SER A 409 2.40 -10.94 -8.33
CA SER A 409 3.27 -11.83 -9.12
C SER A 409 4.77 -11.51 -8.92
N LEU A 410 5.20 -11.27 -7.67
CA LEU A 410 6.57 -10.95 -7.31
C LEU A 410 7.36 -12.17 -6.87
N ARG A 411 8.67 -12.12 -7.18
CA ARG A 411 9.68 -13.05 -6.70
C ARG A 411 10.64 -12.33 -5.78
N ASP A 412 11.32 -13.11 -4.92
CA ASP A 412 12.36 -12.60 -4.03
C ASP A 412 11.88 -11.42 -3.17
N VAL A 413 10.70 -11.57 -2.57
CA VAL A 413 10.03 -10.54 -1.78
C VAL A 413 10.84 -10.27 -0.50
N PRO A 414 11.24 -9.03 -0.22
CA PRO A 414 11.91 -8.70 1.02
C PRO A 414 11.10 -9.14 2.25
N VAL A 415 11.77 -9.80 3.19
CA VAL A 415 11.16 -10.29 4.43
C VAL A 415 12.10 -10.05 5.60
N ALA A 416 11.55 -9.69 6.75
CA ALA A 416 12.23 -9.72 8.04
C ALA A 416 11.59 -10.83 8.88
N ALA A 417 12.41 -11.76 9.38
CA ALA A 417 11.93 -12.94 10.09
C ALA A 417 12.45 -13.00 11.53
N ARG A 418 11.57 -13.41 12.45
CA ARG A 418 11.86 -13.63 13.87
C ARG A 418 11.26 -14.96 14.32
N ALA A 419 11.96 -15.67 15.19
CA ALA A 419 11.54 -16.97 15.72
C ALA A 419 11.62 -17.01 17.26
N GLY A 420 10.75 -17.78 17.89
CA GLY A 420 10.84 -18.06 19.32
C GLY A 420 9.65 -18.84 19.85
N TRP A 421 9.76 -19.27 21.11
CA TRP A 421 8.75 -20.12 21.73
C TRP A 421 7.63 -19.29 22.36
N LEU A 422 6.39 -19.76 22.26
CA LEU A 422 5.26 -19.16 22.97
C LEU A 422 4.18 -20.20 23.26
N ASN A 423 3.92 -20.43 24.55
CA ASN A 423 2.93 -21.42 25.01
C ASN A 423 3.15 -22.81 24.36
N GLY A 424 4.38 -23.32 24.41
CA GLY A 424 4.73 -24.67 23.94
C GLY A 424 4.73 -24.87 22.42
N ALA A 425 4.74 -23.79 21.63
CA ALA A 425 4.89 -23.85 20.17
C ALA A 425 6.00 -22.92 19.72
N LEU A 426 6.72 -23.30 18.67
CA LEU A 426 7.66 -22.42 17.98
C LEU A 426 6.87 -21.51 17.05
N GLU A 427 6.92 -20.20 17.30
CA GLU A 427 6.36 -19.19 16.42
C GLU A 427 7.43 -18.61 15.51
N LEU A 428 7.11 -18.50 14.22
CA LEU A 428 7.89 -17.85 13.19
C LEU A 428 7.07 -16.66 12.68
N HIS A 429 7.57 -15.46 12.88
CA HIS A 429 6.95 -14.21 12.48
C HIS A 429 7.68 -13.69 11.25
N LEU A 430 6.97 -13.62 10.13
CA LEU A 430 7.49 -13.15 8.85
C LEU A 430 6.84 -11.80 8.53
N GLN A 431 7.60 -10.70 8.57
CA GLN A 431 7.16 -9.41 8.04
C GLN A 431 7.62 -9.29 6.60
N PHE A 432 6.69 -9.20 5.64
CA PHE A 432 7.03 -8.89 4.25
C PHE A 432 7.27 -7.39 4.13
N VAL A 433 8.50 -6.96 4.41
CA VAL A 433 8.88 -5.55 4.39
C VAL A 433 8.65 -4.98 2.99
N GLY A 434 8.10 -3.77 2.90
CA GLY A 434 7.57 -3.23 1.64
C GLY A 434 6.12 -3.63 1.32
N THR A 435 5.42 -4.29 2.25
CA THR A 435 3.98 -4.60 2.12
C THR A 435 3.27 -4.43 3.48
N PRO A 436 1.93 -4.31 3.52
CA PRO A 436 1.19 -4.34 4.79
C PRO A 436 1.22 -5.70 5.47
N PHE A 437 1.78 -6.73 4.82
CA PHE A 437 1.51 -8.11 5.15
C PHE A 437 2.53 -8.72 6.09
N ARG A 438 2.03 -9.59 6.97
CA ARG A 438 2.84 -10.47 7.80
C ARG A 438 2.21 -11.85 7.87
N TRP A 439 3.04 -12.84 8.10
CA TRP A 439 2.61 -14.21 8.23
C TRP A 439 3.18 -14.81 9.50
N LEU A 440 2.29 -15.35 10.32
CA LEU A 440 2.63 -16.08 11.52
C LEU A 440 2.53 -17.57 11.23
N TRP A 441 3.62 -18.30 11.42
CA TRP A 441 3.62 -19.75 11.43
C TRP A 441 3.86 -20.23 12.86
N ARG A 442 3.13 -21.24 13.28
CA ARG A 442 3.20 -21.78 14.63
C ARG A 442 3.31 -23.29 14.55
N LEU A 443 4.48 -23.81 14.91
CA LEU A 443 4.83 -25.23 14.92
C LEU A 443 4.63 -25.77 16.34
N ILE A 444 3.74 -26.75 16.45
CA ILE A 444 3.33 -27.40 17.70
C ILE A 444 4.00 -28.78 17.72
N PRO A 445 4.98 -29.03 18.61
CA PRO A 445 5.70 -30.31 18.66
C PRO A 445 4.80 -31.50 19.04
N ASP A 446 4.01 -31.34 20.10
CA ASP A 446 3.18 -32.40 20.71
C ASP A 446 1.70 -32.27 20.34
N GLY A 447 1.39 -32.21 19.03
CA GLY A 447 0.01 -32.23 18.57
C GLY A 447 -0.66 -33.61 18.77
N PRO A 448 -2.01 -33.69 18.76
CA PRO A 448 -2.76 -34.95 18.95
C PRO A 448 -2.36 -36.08 17.98
N GLU A 449 -1.82 -35.72 16.81
CA GLU A 449 -1.42 -36.64 15.74
C GLU A 449 0.09 -36.53 15.40
N GLY A 450 0.90 -35.99 16.33
CA GLY A 450 2.30 -35.62 16.10
C GLY A 450 2.49 -34.13 15.85
N PRO A 451 3.66 -33.68 15.35
CA PRO A 451 3.91 -32.27 15.13
C PRO A 451 2.92 -31.65 14.15
N GLN A 452 2.45 -30.44 14.46
CA GLN A 452 1.47 -29.70 13.67
C GLN A 452 2.00 -28.31 13.32
N LEU A 453 1.59 -27.78 12.16
CA LEU A 453 1.86 -26.43 11.73
C LEU A 453 0.53 -25.70 11.54
N THR A 454 0.38 -24.55 12.18
CA THR A 454 -0.69 -23.59 11.89
C THR A 454 -0.13 -22.33 11.30
N THR A 455 -0.83 -21.75 10.34
CA THR A 455 -0.44 -20.49 9.72
C THR A 455 -1.54 -19.45 9.90
N ARG A 456 -1.16 -18.18 10.01
CA ARG A 456 -2.10 -17.06 10.01
C ARG A 456 -1.56 -15.86 9.23
N PHE A 457 -2.28 -15.46 8.19
CA PHE A 457 -1.91 -14.32 7.37
C PHE A 457 -2.59 -13.03 7.85
N HIS A 458 -1.85 -11.93 7.88
CA HIS A 458 -2.33 -10.64 8.39
C HIS A 458 -1.93 -9.46 7.49
N PRO A 459 -2.72 -8.37 7.45
CA PRO A 459 -4.06 -8.27 8.04
C PRO A 459 -5.03 -9.28 7.39
N ASP A 460 -6.01 -9.74 8.17
CA ASP A 460 -7.09 -10.56 7.62
C ASP A 460 -8.02 -9.61 6.86
N LEU A 461 -7.90 -9.64 5.53
CA LEU A 461 -8.71 -8.83 4.63
C LEU A 461 -9.92 -9.60 4.09
N GLY A 462 -10.27 -10.75 4.69
CA GLY A 462 -11.29 -11.65 4.14
C GLY A 462 -10.83 -12.38 2.87
N LEU A 463 -9.51 -12.46 2.63
CA LEU A 463 -8.92 -13.26 1.57
C LEU A 463 -9.24 -14.76 1.82
N PRO A 464 -9.28 -15.62 0.78
CA PRO A 464 -9.75 -16.99 0.94
C PRO A 464 -8.95 -17.75 2.01
N SER A 465 -9.64 -18.56 2.81
CA SER A 465 -9.16 -19.22 4.04
C SER A 465 -7.97 -20.19 3.88
N HIS A 466 -7.51 -20.45 2.66
CA HIS A 466 -6.38 -21.36 2.38
C HIS A 466 -5.00 -20.87 2.85
N LEU A 467 -4.87 -19.61 3.31
CA LEU A 467 -3.65 -19.12 3.95
C LEU A 467 -3.59 -19.43 5.45
N ASP A 468 -4.73 -19.75 6.05
CA ASP A 468 -4.89 -20.14 7.45
C ASP A 468 -5.15 -21.64 7.50
N THR A 469 -4.08 -22.45 7.59
CA THR A 469 -4.19 -23.92 7.49
C THR A 469 -3.58 -24.59 8.71
N LEU A 470 -4.21 -25.67 9.18
CA LEU A 470 -3.63 -26.63 10.12
C LEU A 470 -3.11 -27.84 9.32
N LEU A 471 -1.84 -28.17 9.50
CA LEU A 471 -1.15 -29.23 8.78
C LEU A 471 -0.45 -30.16 9.77
N THR A 472 -0.51 -31.46 9.54
CA THR A 472 0.12 -32.50 10.37
C THR A 472 1.26 -33.15 9.58
N VAL A 473 2.34 -33.58 10.24
CA VAL A 473 3.46 -34.28 9.60
C VAL A 473 2.97 -35.46 8.75
N GLY A 474 3.33 -35.46 7.46
CA GLY A 474 3.06 -36.58 6.54
C GLY A 474 1.75 -36.52 5.74
N GLN A 475 1.01 -35.39 5.76
CA GLN A 475 -0.09 -35.11 4.82
C GLN A 475 0.29 -34.08 3.75
#